data_AF-V5HH71-F1
#
_entry.id   AF-V5HH71-F1
#
_cell.length_a   1.000
_cell.length_b   1.000
_cell.length_c   1.000
_cell.angle_alpha   90.00
_cell.angle_beta   90.00
_cell.angle_gamma   90.00
#
_symmetry.space_group_name_H-M   'P 1'
#
loop_
_entity.id
_entity.type
_entity.pdbx_description
1 polymer ?
#
loop_
_entity_poly.entity_id
_entity_poly.type
_entity_poly.pdbx_seq_one_letter_code
_entity_poly.pdbx_strand_id
1 'polypeptide(L)'
;SSGQQRCDAERFLVCFTTAVGQIGFPKDHDDKSLAKDCKNTKSDDSCTKYIENGGCSDETKQRLQHLKSDFASLRSHICNATLHTSMFEWFQCMDTSVAESCMKLVPDDVCRPGEYNCMLAATRKCTRDSPAIKAVHHLVNTVLALNNCSRVDWNSGITTSPKILLTFTALCISLFLLRQ
;
A
#
# COMPACT_ATOMS: atom_id res chain seq x y z
N SER A 1 -29.86 -18.32 25.65
CA SER A 1 -29.12 -17.14 25.16
C SER A 1 -28.40 -17.54 23.89
N SER A 2 -28.90 -17.16 22.71
CA SER A 2 -28.19 -17.38 21.45
C SER A 2 -27.03 -16.39 21.42
N GLY A 3 -25.83 -16.85 21.81
CA GLY A 3 -24.62 -16.04 21.94
C GLY A 3 -24.18 -15.47 20.60
N GLN A 4 -24.82 -14.39 20.17
CA GLN A 4 -24.45 -13.67 18.96
C GLN A 4 -23.13 -12.96 19.25
N GLN A 5 -22.06 -13.50 18.67
CA GLN A 5 -20.74 -12.89 18.79
C GLN A 5 -20.76 -11.48 18.19
N ARG A 6 -20.04 -10.56 18.81
CA ARG A 6 -19.96 -9.16 18.38
C ARG A 6 -19.02 -9.00 17.19
N CYS A 7 -19.30 -8.01 16.35
CA CYS A 7 -18.40 -7.56 15.28
C CYS A 7 -18.04 -6.08 15.46
N ASP A 8 -16.83 -5.81 15.92
CA ASP A 8 -16.25 -4.48 16.12
C ASP A 8 -15.28 -4.09 15.00
N ALA A 9 -15.61 -4.43 13.75
CA ALA A 9 -14.74 -4.18 12.60
C ALA A 9 -14.39 -2.68 12.45
N GLU A 10 -15.35 -1.77 12.60
CA GLU A 10 -15.09 -0.33 12.48
C GLU A 10 -14.09 0.17 13.54
N ARG A 11 -14.28 -0.25 14.79
CA ARG A 11 -13.33 0.07 15.89
C ARG A 11 -11.94 -0.48 15.58
N PHE A 12 -11.86 -1.67 14.97
CA PHE A 12 -10.60 -2.25 14.53
C PHE A 12 -9.91 -1.36 13.50
N LEU A 13 -10.63 -0.93 12.46
CA LEU A 13 -10.08 -0.10 11.38
C LEU A 13 -9.57 1.25 11.91
N VAL A 14 -10.31 1.89 12.82
CA VAL A 14 -9.93 3.19 13.41
C VAL A 14 -8.56 3.15 14.11
N CYS A 15 -8.19 2.01 14.71
CA CYS A 15 -6.87 1.83 15.33
C CYS A 15 -5.72 2.04 14.33
N PHE A 16 -5.91 1.67 13.07
CA PHE A 16 -4.89 1.74 12.03
C PHE A 16 -4.94 3.05 11.24
N THR A 17 -6.14 3.63 11.02
CA THR A 17 -6.30 4.88 10.26
C THR A 17 -5.45 6.01 10.82
N THR A 18 -5.45 6.18 12.14
CA THR A 18 -4.67 7.24 12.81
C THR A 18 -3.17 7.04 12.62
N ALA A 19 -2.70 5.79 12.77
CA ALA A 19 -1.28 5.48 12.64
C ALA A 19 -0.80 5.67 11.20
N VAL A 20 -1.57 5.19 10.22
CA VAL A 20 -1.26 5.35 8.79
C VAL A 20 -1.24 6.80 8.37
N GLY A 21 -2.19 7.62 8.82
CA GLY A 21 -2.24 9.05 8.49
C GLY A 21 -1.03 9.86 9.00
N GLN A 22 -0.24 9.30 9.92
CA GLN A 22 0.97 9.92 10.45
C GLN A 22 2.25 9.43 9.78
N ILE A 23 2.19 8.34 8.99
CA ILE A 23 3.37 7.76 8.34
C ILE A 23 3.67 8.55 7.06
N GLY A 24 4.84 9.17 7.03
CA GLY A 24 5.40 9.78 5.83
C GLY A 24 6.65 9.02 5.38
N PHE A 25 6.86 8.95 4.06
CA PHE A 25 8.15 8.60 3.47
C PHE A 25 8.82 9.77 2.69
N PRO A 26 8.95 10.99 3.23
CA PRO A 26 9.71 12.06 2.60
C PRO A 26 11.15 11.65 2.25
N LYS A 27 11.65 12.22 1.15
CA LYS A 27 13.06 12.14 0.76
C LYS A 27 14.01 12.66 1.85
N ASP A 28 13.52 13.55 2.71
CA ASP A 28 14.27 14.20 3.79
C ASP A 28 13.92 13.65 5.19
N HIS A 29 13.32 12.45 5.30
CA HIS A 29 13.04 11.83 6.60
C HIS A 29 14.35 11.45 7.30
N ASP A 30 14.81 12.30 8.21
CA ASP A 30 15.94 11.98 9.07
C ASP A 30 15.64 10.81 10.02
N ASP A 31 16.68 10.25 10.62
CA ASP A 31 16.56 9.13 11.56
C ASP A 31 15.61 9.45 12.73
N LYS A 32 15.50 10.72 13.13
CA LYS A 32 14.60 11.17 14.20
C LYS A 32 13.13 11.06 13.78
N SER A 33 12.81 11.41 12.55
CA SER A 33 11.47 11.30 11.97
C SER A 33 11.06 9.83 11.86
N LEU A 34 11.95 8.95 11.39
CA LEU A 34 11.69 7.51 11.36
C LEU A 34 11.51 6.89 12.75
N ALA A 35 12.29 7.33 13.74
CA ALA A 35 12.11 6.89 15.12
C ALA A 35 10.74 7.28 15.69
N LYS A 36 10.25 8.48 15.33
CA LYS A 36 8.90 8.95 15.68
C LYS A 36 7.83 8.09 15.01
N ASP A 37 7.97 7.80 13.72
CA ASP A 37 7.04 6.93 12.99
C ASP A 37 7.01 5.51 13.58
N CYS A 38 8.18 4.94 13.88
CA CYS A 38 8.30 3.65 14.56
C CYS A 38 7.58 3.66 15.93
N LYS A 39 7.65 4.75 16.68
CA LYS A 39 6.91 4.88 17.94
C LYS A 39 5.40 4.93 17.71
N ASN A 40 4.94 5.68 16.70
CA ASN A 40 3.51 5.81 16.38
C ASN A 40 2.91 4.48 15.91
N THR A 41 3.66 3.69 15.14
CA THR A 41 3.19 2.36 14.69
C THR A 41 3.08 1.33 15.82
N LYS A 42 3.57 1.60 17.05
CA LYS A 42 3.45 0.66 18.18
C LYS A 42 2.17 0.83 18.99
N SER A 43 1.36 1.87 18.75
CA SER A 43 0.13 2.10 19.52
C SER A 43 -1.03 1.16 19.14
N ASP A 44 -0.95 0.51 17.99
CA ASP A 44 -2.00 -0.36 17.45
C ASP A 44 -2.25 -1.62 18.29
N ASP A 45 -1.19 -2.23 18.84
CA ASP A 45 -1.29 -3.42 19.70
C ASP A 45 -2.17 -3.15 20.92
N SER A 46 -2.04 -1.95 21.51
CA SER A 46 -2.85 -1.53 22.64
C SER A 46 -4.30 -1.24 22.24
N CYS A 47 -4.51 -0.62 21.07
CA CYS A 47 -5.83 -0.25 20.56
C CYS A 47 -6.68 -1.47 20.21
N THR A 48 -6.05 -2.51 19.65
CA THR A 48 -6.75 -3.72 19.18
C THR A 48 -6.98 -4.77 20.27
N LYS A 49 -6.40 -4.60 21.47
CA LYS A 49 -6.37 -5.60 22.55
C LYS A 49 -7.75 -6.13 22.98
N TYR A 50 -8.79 -5.28 22.93
CA TYR A 50 -10.13 -5.60 23.43
C TYR A 50 -11.22 -5.61 22.35
N ILE A 51 -10.82 -5.78 21.09
CA ILE A 51 -11.75 -5.73 19.95
C ILE A 51 -12.29 -7.13 19.66
N GLU A 52 -13.61 -7.27 19.61
CA GLU A 52 -14.29 -8.53 19.28
C GLU A 52 -14.71 -8.56 17.81
N ASN A 53 -14.21 -9.53 17.05
CA ASN A 53 -14.53 -9.69 15.61
C ASN A 53 -15.12 -11.07 15.27
N GLY A 54 -15.52 -11.85 16.28
CA GLY A 54 -16.08 -13.19 16.11
C GLY A 54 -17.39 -13.21 15.32
N GLY A 55 -18.21 -12.17 15.46
CA GLY A 55 -19.47 -12.01 14.73
C GLY A 55 -19.35 -11.47 13.32
N CYS A 56 -18.15 -11.11 12.85
CA CYS A 56 -17.96 -10.57 11.51
C CYS A 56 -18.09 -11.65 10.43
N SER A 57 -18.44 -11.25 9.20
CA SER A 57 -18.40 -12.14 8.03
C SER A 57 -16.99 -12.67 7.77
N ASP A 58 -16.86 -13.81 7.10
CA ASP A 58 -15.56 -14.39 6.78
C ASP A 58 -14.71 -13.45 5.92
N GLU A 59 -15.34 -12.75 4.96
CA GLU A 59 -14.69 -11.72 4.15
C GLU A 59 -14.14 -10.58 5.03
N THR A 60 -14.93 -10.10 5.99
CA THR A 60 -14.49 -9.07 6.94
C THR A 60 -13.33 -9.58 7.79
N LYS A 61 -13.43 -10.79 8.34
CA LYS A 61 -12.37 -11.41 9.16
C LYS A 61 -11.07 -11.52 8.38
N GLN A 62 -11.13 -12.01 7.14
CA GLN A 62 -9.96 -12.12 6.26
C GLN A 62 -9.34 -10.75 6.00
N ARG A 63 -10.15 -9.73 5.72
CA ARG A 63 -9.68 -8.35 5.53
C ARG A 63 -9.00 -7.79 6.78
N LEU A 64 -9.58 -7.97 7.97
CA LEU A 64 -8.98 -7.48 9.23
C LEU A 64 -7.66 -8.23 9.55
N GLN A 65 -7.59 -9.53 9.25
CA GLN A 65 -6.35 -10.32 9.38
C GLN A 65 -5.25 -9.80 8.45
N HIS A 66 -5.59 -9.54 7.20
CA HIS A 66 -4.66 -8.96 6.23
C HIS A 66 -4.16 -7.58 6.66
N LEU A 67 -5.07 -6.69 7.09
CA LEU A 67 -4.73 -5.37 7.62
C LEU A 67 -3.72 -5.49 8.77
N LYS A 68 -4.00 -6.37 9.74
CA LYS A 68 -3.11 -6.59 10.88
C LYS A 68 -1.73 -7.09 10.44
N SER A 69 -1.70 -8.02 9.49
CA SER A 69 -0.47 -8.61 8.97
C SER A 69 0.39 -7.58 8.25
N ASP A 70 -0.18 -6.81 7.30
CA ASP A 70 0.57 -5.77 6.58
C ASP A 70 1.05 -4.67 7.51
N PHE A 71 0.22 -4.25 8.46
CA PHE A 71 0.61 -3.22 9.40
C PHE A 71 1.78 -3.68 10.30
N ALA A 72 1.76 -4.94 10.74
CA ALA A 72 2.88 -5.53 11.48
C ALA A 72 4.18 -5.56 10.65
N SER A 73 4.08 -5.93 9.36
CA SER A 73 5.22 -5.91 8.45
C SER A 73 5.72 -4.49 8.18
N LEU A 74 4.82 -3.54 7.92
CA LEU A 74 5.12 -2.12 7.76
C LEU A 74 5.88 -1.59 8.96
N ARG A 75 5.38 -1.86 10.17
CA ARG A 75 6.05 -1.50 11.43
C ARG A 75 7.46 -2.06 11.52
N SER A 76 7.67 -3.32 11.13
CA SER A 76 9.00 -3.93 11.15
C SER A 76 9.99 -3.22 10.22
N HIS A 77 9.52 -2.73 9.07
CA HIS A 77 10.33 -1.95 8.14
C HIS A 77 10.57 -0.53 8.63
N ILE A 78 9.56 0.17 9.14
CA ILE A 78 9.69 1.53 9.69
C ILE A 78 10.66 1.57 10.86
N CYS A 79 10.61 0.56 11.72
CA CYS A 79 11.52 0.45 12.86
C CYS A 79 12.92 -0.07 12.49
N ASN A 80 13.20 -0.33 11.22
CA ASN A 80 14.52 -0.77 10.77
C ASN A 80 15.42 0.44 10.50
N ALA A 81 16.61 0.46 11.11
CA ALA A 81 17.59 1.54 10.93
C ALA A 81 18.07 1.70 9.48
N THR A 82 17.98 0.66 8.64
CA THR A 82 18.38 0.74 7.22
C THR A 82 17.32 1.38 6.31
N LEU A 83 16.11 1.64 6.83
CA LEU A 83 15.02 2.18 6.02
C LEU A 83 15.39 3.55 5.43
N HIS A 84 16.01 4.45 6.21
CA HIS A 84 16.41 5.78 5.72
C HIS A 84 17.28 5.67 4.46
N THR A 85 18.40 4.95 4.56
CA THR A 85 19.32 4.74 3.45
C THR A 85 18.62 4.07 2.27
N SER A 86 17.80 3.04 2.52
CA SER A 86 17.06 2.35 1.47
C SER A 86 16.04 3.26 0.77
N MET A 87 15.38 4.16 1.49
CA MET A 87 14.45 5.14 0.94
C MET A 87 15.18 6.16 0.07
N PHE A 88 16.34 6.64 0.52
CA PHE A 88 17.18 7.55 -0.23
C PHE A 88 17.64 6.93 -1.56
N GLU A 89 18.16 5.69 -1.53
CA GLU A 89 18.54 4.92 -2.73
C GLU A 89 17.35 4.72 -3.68
N TRP A 90 16.19 4.40 -3.12
CA TRP A 90 14.96 4.23 -3.89
C TRP A 90 14.55 5.52 -4.61
N PHE A 91 14.62 6.68 -3.95
CA PHE A 91 14.36 7.98 -4.56
C PHE A 91 15.40 8.37 -5.61
N GLN A 92 16.67 8.00 -5.44
CA GLN A 92 17.70 8.24 -6.45
C GLN A 92 17.50 7.39 -7.70
N CYS A 93 16.99 6.17 -7.53
CA CYS A 93 16.76 5.25 -8.62
C CYS A 93 15.45 5.51 -9.39
N MET A 94 14.45 6.08 -8.71
CA MET A 94 13.13 6.36 -9.30
C MET A 94 13.25 7.32 -10.49
N ASP A 95 12.62 6.95 -11.60
CA ASP A 95 12.46 7.83 -12.76
C ASP A 95 11.33 8.84 -12.49
N THR A 96 11.69 10.02 -11.98
CA THR A 96 10.73 11.07 -11.60
C THR A 96 9.93 11.57 -12.79
N SER A 97 10.51 11.60 -14.00
CA SER A 97 9.80 11.99 -15.21
C SER A 97 8.68 11.00 -15.54
N VAL A 98 8.93 9.69 -15.37
CA VAL A 98 7.91 8.66 -15.53
C VAL A 98 6.85 8.79 -14.44
N ALA A 99 7.25 8.99 -13.18
CA ALA A 99 6.31 9.17 -12.07
C ALA A 99 5.36 10.36 -12.34
N GLU A 100 5.90 11.55 -12.61
CA GLU A 100 5.12 12.77 -12.82
C GLU A 100 4.20 12.68 -14.04
N SER A 101 4.71 12.15 -15.15
CA SER A 101 3.91 12.02 -16.37
C SER A 101 2.78 11.01 -16.20
N CYS A 102 3.04 9.92 -15.47
CA CYS A 102 2.03 8.92 -15.17
C CYS A 102 0.98 9.45 -14.19
N MET A 103 1.39 10.09 -13.09
CA MET A 103 0.48 10.62 -12.06
C MET A 103 -0.52 11.64 -12.61
N LYS A 104 -0.12 12.45 -13.59
CA LYS A 104 -1.03 13.41 -14.28
C LYS A 104 -2.21 12.75 -14.99
N LEU A 105 -2.10 11.46 -15.32
CA LEU A 105 -3.11 10.68 -16.03
C LEU A 105 -3.94 9.81 -15.09
N VAL A 106 -3.60 9.76 -13.80
CA VAL A 106 -4.30 8.93 -12.83
C VAL A 106 -5.60 9.62 -12.40
N PRO A 107 -6.76 8.95 -12.53
CA PRO A 107 -8.00 9.43 -11.96
C PRO A 107 -7.92 9.44 -10.42
N ASP A 108 -8.54 10.45 -9.80
CA ASP A 108 -8.73 10.47 -8.36
C ASP A 108 -9.71 9.35 -7.96
N ASP A 109 -9.26 8.42 -7.14
CA ASP A 109 -9.98 7.22 -6.73
C ASP A 109 -9.61 6.87 -5.29
N VAL A 110 -10.57 6.42 -4.48
CA VAL A 110 -10.35 6.10 -3.05
C VAL A 110 -9.29 5.01 -2.84
N CYS A 111 -9.18 4.07 -3.77
CA CYS A 111 -8.20 2.98 -3.74
C CYS A 111 -6.88 3.37 -4.41
N ARG A 112 -6.83 4.46 -5.17
CA ARG A 112 -5.63 5.02 -5.85
C ARG A 112 -4.80 3.98 -6.63
N PRO A 113 -5.37 2.97 -7.29
CA PRO A 113 -4.58 1.90 -7.92
C PRO A 113 -3.68 2.43 -9.06
N GLY A 114 -4.11 3.50 -9.74
CA GLY A 114 -3.32 4.16 -10.78
C GLY A 114 -2.02 4.74 -10.23
N GLU A 115 -2.07 5.36 -9.05
CA GLU A 115 -0.88 5.95 -8.44
C GLU A 115 0.16 4.90 -8.07
N TYR A 116 -0.28 3.79 -7.50
CA TYR A 116 0.62 2.68 -7.15
C TYR A 116 1.27 2.08 -8.40
N ASN A 117 0.53 1.96 -9.50
CA ASN A 117 1.07 1.53 -10.78
C ASN A 117 2.10 2.52 -11.33
N CYS A 118 1.86 3.83 -11.19
CA CYS A 118 2.83 4.86 -11.57
C CYS A 118 4.11 4.77 -10.76
N MET A 119 4.00 4.57 -9.44
CA MET A 119 5.17 4.36 -8.58
C MET A 119 5.96 3.13 -9.01
N LEU A 120 5.30 2.00 -9.26
CA LEU A 120 5.96 0.77 -9.73
C LEU A 120 6.65 0.95 -11.09
N ALA A 121 6.01 1.69 -12.01
CA ALA A 121 6.59 1.98 -13.32
C ALA A 121 7.84 2.86 -13.19
N ALA A 122 7.78 3.90 -12.35
CA ALA A 122 8.89 4.80 -12.09
C ALA A 122 10.07 4.08 -11.42
N THR A 123 9.81 3.02 -10.66
CA THR A 123 10.85 2.28 -9.92
C THR A 123 11.29 1.00 -10.62
N ARG A 124 10.97 0.83 -11.91
CA ARG A 124 11.29 -0.39 -12.67
C ARG A 124 12.79 -0.71 -12.71
N LYS A 125 13.65 0.31 -12.61
CA LYS A 125 15.12 0.18 -12.59
C LYS A 125 15.67 -0.11 -11.19
N CYS A 126 14.83 -0.16 -10.16
CA CYS A 126 15.24 -0.26 -8.77
C CYS A 126 15.20 -1.69 -8.25
N THR A 127 16.02 -1.95 -7.24
CA THR A 127 16.08 -3.25 -6.55
C THR A 127 14.75 -3.52 -5.86
N ARG A 128 13.97 -4.48 -6.39
CA ARG A 128 12.64 -4.84 -5.87
C ARG A 128 12.64 -5.38 -4.44
N ASP A 129 13.74 -5.97 -4.01
CA ASP A 129 13.87 -6.57 -2.68
C ASP A 129 14.34 -5.60 -1.58
N SER A 130 14.42 -4.30 -1.88
CA SER A 130 14.86 -3.30 -0.92
C SER A 130 13.88 -3.13 0.25
N PRO A 131 14.37 -2.82 1.46
CA PRO A 131 13.53 -2.46 2.60
C PRO A 131 12.51 -1.35 2.30
N ALA A 132 12.90 -0.34 1.50
CA ALA A 132 12.02 0.75 1.07
C ALA A 132 10.82 0.25 0.26
N ILE A 133 11.03 -0.56 -0.77
CA ILE A 133 9.94 -1.07 -1.60
C ILE A 133 8.99 -1.94 -0.78
N LYS A 134 9.52 -2.77 0.13
CA LYS A 134 8.71 -3.58 1.04
C LYS A 134 7.90 -2.72 2.01
N ALA A 135 8.51 -1.66 2.58
CA ALA A 135 7.81 -0.71 3.44
C ALA A 135 6.64 -0.04 2.71
N VAL A 136 6.87 0.48 1.50
CA VAL A 136 5.82 1.13 0.70
C VAL A 136 4.75 0.11 0.29
N HIS A 137 5.13 -1.12 -0.08
CA HIS A 137 4.18 -2.19 -0.41
C HIS A 137 3.20 -2.47 0.72
N HIS A 138 3.71 -2.63 1.95
CA HIS A 138 2.87 -2.87 3.12
C HIS A 138 2.05 -1.65 3.52
N LEU A 139 2.57 -0.42 3.37
CA LEU A 139 1.79 0.80 3.56
C LEU A 139 0.61 0.83 2.59
N VAL A 140 0.86 0.59 1.30
CA VAL A 140 -0.16 0.59 0.26
C VAL A 140 -1.24 -0.45 0.55
N ASN A 141 -0.86 -1.69 0.88
CA ASN A 141 -1.84 -2.73 1.22
C ASN A 141 -2.60 -2.44 2.51
N THR A 142 -1.99 -1.75 3.48
CA THR A 142 -2.68 -1.27 4.68
C THR A 142 -3.75 -0.24 4.30
N VAL A 143 -3.42 0.76 3.48
CA VAL A 143 -4.38 1.77 3.00
C VAL A 143 -5.52 1.14 2.20
N LEU A 144 -5.20 0.22 1.28
CA LEU A 144 -6.19 -0.54 0.51
C LEU A 144 -7.13 -1.32 1.43
N ALA A 145 -6.57 -2.01 2.43
CA ALA A 145 -7.36 -2.72 3.42
C ALA A 145 -8.21 -1.78 4.29
N LEU A 146 -7.80 -0.55 4.59
CA LEU A 146 -8.64 0.43 5.30
C LEU A 146 -9.81 0.91 4.44
N ASN A 147 -9.61 1.05 3.13
CA ASN A 147 -10.59 1.57 2.17
C ASN A 147 -11.47 0.49 1.51
N ASN A 148 -11.38 -0.76 1.96
CA ASN A 148 -12.11 -1.90 1.37
C ASN A 148 -11.75 -2.18 -0.09
N CYS A 149 -10.49 -1.99 -0.45
CA CYS A 149 -9.96 -2.16 -1.79
C CYS A 149 -9.26 -3.52 -1.94
N SER A 150 -9.16 -3.98 -3.19
CA SER A 150 -8.37 -5.17 -3.52
C SER A 150 -6.89 -4.97 -3.21
N ARG A 151 -6.25 -6.02 -2.69
CA ARG A 151 -4.81 -6.03 -2.42
C ARG A 151 -4.01 -5.96 -3.72
N VAL A 152 -2.81 -5.41 -3.63
CA VAL A 152 -1.82 -5.43 -4.70
C VAL A 152 -0.66 -6.33 -4.32
N ASP A 153 -0.23 -7.15 -5.27
CA ASP A 153 0.98 -7.94 -5.16
C ASP A 153 2.03 -7.39 -6.12
N TRP A 154 3.12 -6.86 -5.56
CA TRP A 154 4.21 -6.27 -6.34
C TRP A 154 5.21 -7.32 -6.82
N ASN A 155 5.14 -8.54 -6.29
CA ASN A 155 5.99 -9.66 -6.70
C ASN A 155 5.48 -10.34 -7.98
N SER A 156 4.17 -10.29 -8.27
CA SER A 156 3.57 -10.95 -9.45
C SER A 156 3.79 -10.22 -10.78
N GLY A 157 4.57 -9.14 -10.80
CA GLY A 157 4.59 -8.23 -11.94
C GLY A 157 3.22 -7.53 -12.07
N ILE A 158 3.12 -6.53 -12.93
CA ILE A 158 1.86 -5.82 -13.14
C ILE A 158 0.85 -6.86 -13.65
N THR A 159 -0.02 -7.36 -12.78
CA THR A 159 -1.22 -8.07 -13.20
C THR A 159 -2.15 -7.01 -13.76
N THR A 160 -1.90 -6.62 -15.01
CA THR A 160 -2.88 -5.87 -15.79
C THR A 160 -4.14 -6.71 -15.76
N SER A 161 -5.18 -6.21 -15.10
CA SER A 161 -6.50 -6.81 -15.19
C SER A 161 -6.80 -7.08 -16.67
N PRO A 162 -7.38 -8.23 -17.05
CA PRO A 162 -7.61 -8.59 -18.46
C PRO A 162 -8.31 -7.47 -19.26
N LYS A 163 -9.12 -6.64 -18.58
CA LYS A 163 -9.78 -5.46 -19.17
C LYS A 163 -8.82 -4.36 -19.65
N ILE A 164 -7.71 -4.13 -18.94
CA ILE A 164 -6.69 -3.13 -19.30
C ILE A 164 -5.81 -3.67 -20.44
N LEU A 165 -5.55 -4.98 -20.47
CA LEU A 165 -4.79 -5.61 -21.54
C LEU A 165 -5.55 -5.52 -22.88
N LEU A 166 -6.87 -5.72 -22.86
CA LEU A 166 -7.74 -5.62 -24.03
C LEU A 166 -7.82 -4.19 -24.60
N THR A 167 -7.85 -3.16 -23.75
CA THR A 167 -7.87 -1.76 -24.22
C THR A 167 -6.54 -1.34 -24.83
N PHE A 168 -5.41 -1.76 -24.26
CA PHE A 168 -4.10 -1.49 -24.86
C PHE A 168 -3.88 -2.22 -26.19
N THR A 169 -4.34 -3.47 -26.34
CA THR A 169 -4.24 -4.18 -27.63
C THR A 169 -5.12 -3.53 -28.70
N ALA A 170 -6.34 -3.12 -28.36
CA ALA A 170 -7.22 -2.41 -29.30
C ALA A 170 -6.60 -1.09 -29.77
N LEU A 171 -6.02 -0.29 -28.86
CA LEU A 171 -5.34 0.97 -29.19
C LEU A 171 -4.12 0.76 -30.11
N CYS A 172 -3.32 -0.28 -29.86
CA CYS A 172 -2.18 -0.61 -30.72
C CYS A 172 -2.60 -1.06 -32.13
N ILE A 173 -3.69 -1.83 -32.26
CA ILE A 173 -4.23 -2.26 -33.56
C ILE A 173 -4.79 -1.06 -34.33
N SER A 174 -5.54 -0.17 -33.68
CA SER A 174 -6.08 1.04 -34.31
C SER A 174 -4.97 1.96 -34.83
N LEU A 175 -3.88 2.12 -34.09
CA LEU A 175 -2.73 2.92 -34.51
C LEU A 175 -1.92 2.28 -35.66
N PHE A 176 -1.91 0.96 -35.74
CA PHE A 176 -1.29 0.23 -36.87
C PHE A 176 -2.11 0.35 -38.15
N LEU A 177 -3.44 0.26 -38.05
CA LEU A 177 -4.35 0.37 -39.19
C LEU A 177 -4.48 1.81 -39.72
N LEU A 178 -4.21 2.83 -38.90
CA LEU A 178 -4.16 4.24 -39.31
C LEU A 178 -2.85 4.62 -40.02
N ARG A 179 -1.85 3.73 -40.05
CA ARG A 179 -0.54 3.94 -40.69
C ARG A 179 -0.34 3.17 -41.99
N GLN A 180 -1.37 2.49 -42.48
CA GLN A 180 -1.43 1.90 -43.83
C GLN A 180 -2.32 2.76 -44.73
#